data_AF-A0A2E5FFI8-F1
#
_entry.id   AF-A0A2E5FFI8-F1
#
_cell.length_a   1.000
_cell.length_b   1.000
_cell.length_c   1.000
_cell.angle_alpha   90.00
_cell.angle_beta   90.00
_cell.angle_gamma   90.00
#
_symmetry.space_group_name_H-M   'P 1'
#
loop_
_entity.id
_entity.type
_entity.pdbx_description
1 polymer ?
#
loop_
_entity_poly.entity_id
_entity_poly.type
_entity_poly.pdbx_seq_one_letter_code
_entity_poly.pdbx_strand_id
1 'polypeptide(L)'
;MSLKKIFGSKLRADILLEVFSNPEQDYHVRKLAAIVNGHSTNVSRELRMLEEIGILVHRKVGRKVVVSLKKDDPSIELFGKWIKEWKNPISRITRYASKNNLSLRSVDRQDEKGDSVLVILEGSDTPSDLEDYVDMINSDKQKPFLKALYVWVPLGN
;
A
#
# COMPACT_ATOMS: atom_id res chain seq x y z
N MET A 1 12.53 -18.84 -1.72
CA MET A 1 11.42 -18.15 -2.42
C MET A 1 12.01 -17.33 -3.56
N SER A 2 11.41 -17.29 -4.75
CA SER A 2 11.95 -16.52 -5.90
C SER A 2 11.11 -15.26 -6.13
N LEU A 3 11.74 -14.09 -6.30
CA LEU A 3 11.04 -12.83 -6.61
C LEU A 3 10.19 -12.94 -7.88
N LYS A 4 10.63 -13.72 -8.88
CA LYS A 4 9.86 -13.99 -10.10
C LYS A 4 8.55 -14.72 -9.81
N LYS A 5 8.53 -15.60 -8.81
CA LYS A 5 7.31 -16.30 -8.34
C LYS A 5 6.36 -15.37 -7.56
N ILE A 6 6.84 -14.26 -7.01
CA ILE A 6 6.02 -13.25 -6.32
C ILE A 6 5.48 -12.22 -7.32
N PHE A 7 6.36 -11.60 -8.12
CA PHE A 7 6.03 -10.44 -8.95
C PHE A 7 5.84 -10.73 -10.45
N GLY A 8 5.95 -11.99 -10.88
CA GLY A 8 5.84 -12.34 -12.31
C GLY A 8 4.43 -12.27 -12.92
N SER A 9 3.42 -11.74 -12.21
CA SER A 9 2.03 -11.63 -12.67
C SER A 9 1.43 -10.34 -12.13
N LYS A 10 0.84 -9.52 -13.01
CA LYS A 10 0.13 -8.30 -12.61
C LYS A 10 -1.01 -8.61 -11.64
N LEU A 11 -1.82 -9.63 -11.96
CA LEU A 11 -2.92 -10.06 -11.10
C LEU A 11 -2.44 -10.50 -9.72
N ARG A 12 -1.30 -11.20 -9.66
CA ARG A 12 -0.69 -11.59 -8.38
C ARG A 12 -0.18 -10.39 -7.58
N ALA A 13 0.40 -9.40 -8.25
CA ALA A 13 0.80 -8.15 -7.61
C ALA A 13 -0.42 -7.42 -7.01
N ASP A 14 -1.54 -7.36 -7.74
CA ASP A 14 -2.78 -6.76 -7.25
C ASP A 14 -3.36 -7.53 -6.05
N ILE A 15 -3.33 -8.88 -6.09
CA ILE A 15 -3.74 -9.73 -4.96
C ILE A 15 -2.85 -9.49 -3.74
N LEU A 16 -1.52 -9.52 -3.92
CA LEU A 16 -0.55 -9.27 -2.85
C LEU A 16 -0.83 -7.92 -2.20
N LEU A 17 -1.07 -6.91 -3.01
CA LEU A 17 -1.27 -5.58 -2.52
C LEU A 17 -2.56 -5.44 -1.71
N GLU A 18 -3.63 -6.13 -2.10
CA GLU A 18 -4.88 -6.19 -1.32
C GLU A 18 -4.70 -6.92 0.02
N VAL A 19 -4.10 -8.12 0.03
CA VAL A 19 -3.97 -8.94 1.25
C VAL A 19 -2.98 -8.35 2.26
N PHE A 20 -1.92 -7.68 1.80
CA PHE A 20 -0.97 -7.00 2.69
C PHE A 20 -1.50 -5.66 3.20
N SER A 21 -2.42 -5.02 2.48
CA SER A 21 -3.11 -3.82 2.97
C SER A 21 -4.13 -4.16 4.06
N ASN A 22 -4.69 -5.37 4.03
CA ASN A 22 -5.72 -5.83 4.97
C ASN A 22 -5.34 -7.20 5.59
N PRO A 23 -4.26 -7.28 6.39
CA PRO A 23 -3.68 -8.56 6.82
C PRO A 23 -4.60 -9.39 7.73
N GLU A 24 -5.58 -8.77 8.37
CA GLU A 24 -6.57 -9.43 9.23
C GLU A 24 -7.79 -9.96 8.48
N GLN A 25 -7.91 -9.65 7.18
CA GLN A 25 -9.09 -9.99 6.40
C GLN A 25 -8.99 -11.40 5.78
N ASP A 26 -10.05 -12.18 5.97
CA ASP A 26 -10.28 -13.41 5.22
C ASP A 26 -11.04 -13.12 3.91
N TYR A 27 -10.62 -13.75 2.82
CA TYR A 27 -11.20 -13.55 1.49
C TYR A 27 -11.84 -14.81 0.93
N HIS A 28 -13.05 -14.68 0.38
CA HIS A 28 -13.54 -15.64 -0.61
C HIS A 28 -12.99 -15.31 -1.99
N VAL A 29 -12.64 -16.33 -2.78
CA VAL A 29 -12.07 -16.17 -4.12
C VAL A 29 -12.90 -15.22 -5.00
N ARG A 30 -14.23 -15.34 -4.99
CA ARG A 30 -15.11 -14.46 -5.78
C ARG A 30 -15.12 -13.01 -5.30
N LYS A 31 -15.07 -12.78 -3.98
CA LYS A 31 -14.99 -11.42 -3.41
C LYS A 31 -13.67 -10.77 -3.81
N LEU A 32 -12.57 -11.50 -3.65
CA LEU A 32 -11.25 -11.02 -4.02
C LEU A 32 -11.15 -10.75 -5.52
N ALA A 33 -11.71 -11.63 -6.35
CA ALA A 33 -11.77 -11.44 -7.80
C ALA A 33 -12.48 -10.15 -8.21
N ALA A 34 -13.57 -9.78 -7.53
CA ALA A 34 -14.23 -8.50 -7.75
C ALA A 34 -13.34 -7.31 -7.33
N ILE A 35 -12.67 -7.39 -6.18
CA ILE A 35 -11.79 -6.32 -5.67
C ILE A 35 -10.63 -6.05 -6.64
N VAL A 36 -9.97 -7.11 -7.11
CA VAL A 36 -8.81 -7.00 -8.01
C VAL A 36 -9.21 -6.91 -9.49
N ASN A 37 -10.51 -6.82 -9.81
CA ASN A 37 -11.04 -6.82 -11.17
C ASN A 37 -10.53 -7.98 -12.05
N GLY A 38 -10.43 -9.18 -11.47
CA GLY A 38 -9.91 -10.38 -12.12
C GLY A 38 -10.95 -11.49 -12.30
N HIS A 39 -10.70 -12.41 -13.23
CA HIS A 39 -11.52 -13.63 -13.34
C HIS A 39 -11.23 -14.60 -12.19
N SER A 40 -12.29 -15.16 -11.61
CA SER A 40 -12.22 -16.07 -10.44
C SER A 40 -11.29 -17.28 -10.65
N THR A 41 -11.24 -17.85 -11.86
CA THR A 41 -10.33 -18.96 -12.19
C THR A 41 -8.86 -18.54 -12.15
N ASN A 42 -8.54 -17.35 -12.68
CA ASN A 42 -7.17 -16.82 -12.65
C ASN A 42 -6.76 -16.43 -11.24
N VAL A 43 -7.67 -15.80 -10.48
CA VAL A 43 -7.44 -15.47 -9.07
C VAL A 43 -7.20 -16.74 -8.25
N SER A 44 -8.02 -17.78 -8.45
CA SER A 44 -7.82 -19.09 -7.79
C SER A 44 -6.44 -19.69 -8.08
N ARG A 45 -5.95 -19.59 -9.33
CA ARG A 45 -4.61 -20.06 -9.71
C ARG A 45 -3.51 -19.28 -8.99
N GLU A 46 -3.60 -17.96 -8.97
CA GLU A 46 -2.61 -17.11 -8.29
C GLU A 46 -2.63 -17.30 -6.77
N LEU A 47 -3.81 -17.49 -6.17
CA LEU A 47 -3.93 -17.77 -4.74
C LEU A 47 -3.27 -19.09 -4.34
N ARG A 48 -3.43 -20.16 -5.14
CA ARG A 48 -2.72 -21.43 -4.92
C ARG A 48 -1.22 -21.25 -5.05
N MET A 49 -0.75 -20.51 -6.05
CA MET A 49 0.67 -20.22 -6.20
C MET A 49 1.24 -19.46 -4.99
N LEU A 50 0.49 -18.49 -4.46
CA LEU A 50 0.86 -17.72 -3.28
C LEU A 50 0.85 -18.57 -1.99
N GLU A 51 -0.04 -19.54 -1.88
CA GLU A 51 -0.01 -20.55 -0.80
C GLU A 51 1.19 -21.49 -0.93
N GLU A 52 1.48 -21.99 -2.12
CA GLU A 52 2.62 -22.88 -2.38
C GLU A 52 3.96 -22.24 -2.01
N ILE A 53 4.10 -20.93 -2.17
CA ILE A 53 5.30 -20.18 -1.76
C ILE A 53 5.23 -19.66 -0.32
N GLY A 54 4.18 -19.98 0.43
CA GLY A 54 4.06 -19.72 1.86
C GLY A 54 3.58 -18.31 2.23
N ILE A 55 3.00 -17.54 1.30
CA ILE A 55 2.44 -16.20 1.61
C ILE A 55 1.03 -16.32 2.18
N LEU A 56 0.22 -17.23 1.63
CA LEU A 56 -1.19 -17.37 1.98
C LEU A 56 -1.47 -18.74 2.60
N VAL A 57 -2.62 -18.83 3.27
CA VAL A 57 -3.18 -20.09 3.79
C VAL A 57 -4.64 -20.20 3.39
N HIS A 58 -5.04 -21.35 2.83
CA HIS A 58 -6.46 -21.68 2.66
C HIS A 58 -7.01 -22.35 3.92
N ARG A 59 -8.15 -21.88 4.39
CA ARG A 59 -8.86 -22.45 5.54
C ARG A 59 -10.32 -22.73 5.18
N LYS A 60 -10.88 -23.78 5.78
CA LYS A 60 -12.30 -24.10 5.65
C LYS A 60 -13.05 -23.49 6.83
N VAL A 61 -13.96 -22.56 6.56
CA VAL A 61 -14.83 -21.94 7.56
C VAL A 61 -16.27 -22.37 7.24
N GLY A 62 -16.76 -23.34 8.00
CA GLY A 62 -18.03 -24.03 7.72
C GLY A 62 -18.00 -24.77 6.38
N ARG A 63 -18.87 -24.38 5.44
CA ARG A 63 -18.93 -24.96 4.07
C ARG A 63 -18.10 -24.18 3.04
N LYS A 64 -17.47 -23.08 3.43
CA LYS A 64 -16.75 -22.20 2.50
C LYS A 64 -15.24 -22.31 2.70
N VAL A 65 -14.49 -22.16 1.61
CA VAL A 65 -13.04 -21.97 1.65
C VAL A 65 -12.77 -20.47 1.64
N VAL A 66 -11.91 -20.04 2.55
CA VAL A 66 -11.37 -18.68 2.63
C VAL A 66 -9.85 -18.73 2.50
N VAL A 67 -9.27 -17.64 2.05
CA VAL A 67 -7.83 -17.42 2.01
C VAL A 67 -7.46 -16.22 2.87
N SER A 68 -6.36 -16.33 3.60
CA SER A 68 -5.78 -15.23 4.38
C SER A 68 -4.26 -15.20 4.25
N LEU A 69 -3.68 -14.08 4.66
CA LEU A 69 -2.25 -13.96 4.84
C LEU A 69 -1.76 -14.96 5.90
N LYS A 70 -0.63 -15.63 5.62
CA LYS A 70 0.03 -16.50 6.60
C LYS A 70 0.54 -15.64 7.75
N LYS A 71 0.04 -15.91 8.95
CA LYS A 71 0.49 -15.26 10.19
C LYS A 71 1.77 -15.89 10.71
N ASP A 72 2.43 -15.20 11.62
CA ASP A 72 3.60 -15.68 12.38
C ASP A 72 4.82 -16.05 11.51
N ASP A 73 4.93 -15.45 10.32
CA ASP A 73 6.09 -15.55 9.45
C ASP A 73 6.80 -14.18 9.38
N PRO A 74 8.02 -14.04 9.95
CA PRO A 74 8.71 -12.75 10.02
C PRO A 74 8.94 -12.09 8.66
N SER A 75 9.10 -12.89 7.59
CA SER A 75 9.31 -12.38 6.23
C SER A 75 8.04 -11.72 5.70
N ILE A 76 6.89 -12.31 6.01
CA ILE A 76 5.57 -11.77 5.66
C ILE A 76 5.28 -10.51 6.46
N GLU A 77 5.60 -10.50 7.76
CA GLU A 77 5.45 -9.30 8.59
C GLU A 77 6.30 -8.13 8.06
N LEU A 78 7.57 -8.39 7.76
CA LEU A 78 8.49 -7.38 7.21
C LEU A 78 7.99 -6.85 5.86
N PHE A 79 7.57 -7.73 4.95
CA PHE A 79 7.06 -7.32 3.65
C PHE A 79 5.76 -6.51 3.77
N GLY A 80 4.90 -6.86 4.73
CA GLY A 80 3.72 -6.05 5.06
C GLY A 80 4.09 -4.65 5.55
N LYS A 81 5.11 -4.53 6.42
CA LYS A 81 5.64 -3.22 6.85
C LYS A 81 6.15 -2.42 5.66
N TRP A 82 6.90 -3.04 4.76
CA TRP A 82 7.41 -2.40 3.54
C TRP A 82 6.30 -1.91 2.60
N ILE A 83 5.24 -2.71 2.39
CA ILE A 83 4.09 -2.28 1.58
C ILE A 83 3.38 -1.08 2.24
N LYS A 84 3.23 -1.12 3.57
CA LYS A 84 2.64 -0.01 4.33
C LYS A 84 3.43 1.27 4.17
N GLU A 85 4.76 1.19 4.29
CA GLU A 85 5.66 2.32 4.03
C GLU A 85 5.60 2.78 2.58
N TRP A 86 5.58 1.88 1.60
CA TRP A 86 5.54 2.26 0.19
C TRP A 86 4.26 3.02 -0.19
N LYS A 87 3.11 2.60 0.35
CA LYS A 87 1.83 3.27 0.18
C LYS A 87 1.62 4.46 1.14
N ASN A 88 2.54 4.70 2.06
CA ASN A 88 2.43 5.80 3.00
C ASN A 88 2.67 7.13 2.25
N PRO A 89 1.72 8.07 2.27
CA PRO A 89 1.90 9.36 1.63
C PRO A 89 3.14 10.12 2.15
N ILE A 90 3.49 9.97 3.44
CA ILE A 90 4.68 10.61 4.03
C ILE A 90 5.93 10.16 3.28
N SER A 91 6.11 8.86 3.08
CA SER A 91 7.28 8.30 2.39
C SER A 91 7.33 8.74 0.92
N ARG A 92 6.18 8.85 0.25
CA ARG A 92 6.08 9.33 -1.13
C ARG A 92 6.41 10.82 -1.23
N ILE A 93 5.85 11.65 -0.35
CA ILE A 93 6.10 13.10 -0.30
C ILE A 93 7.54 13.40 0.10
N THR A 94 8.13 12.65 1.05
CA THR A 94 9.54 12.79 1.43
C THR A 94 10.47 12.49 0.25
N ARG A 95 10.14 11.48 -0.55
CA ARG A 95 10.88 11.15 -1.78
C ARG A 95 10.73 12.22 -2.85
N TYR A 96 9.53 12.80 -3.01
CA TYR A 96 9.31 13.95 -3.87
C TYR A 96 10.17 15.14 -3.42
N ALA A 97 10.14 15.46 -2.13
CA ALA A 97 10.88 16.57 -1.54
C ALA A 97 12.39 16.45 -1.82
N SER A 98 12.95 15.27 -1.55
CA SER A 98 14.37 14.96 -1.78
C SER A 98 14.80 15.14 -3.25
N LYS A 99 13.90 14.93 -4.20
CA LYS A 99 14.19 15.09 -5.65
C LYS A 99 14.08 16.55 -6.13
N ASN A 100 13.38 17.39 -5.37
CA ASN A 100 13.05 18.77 -5.73
C ASN A 100 13.72 19.78 -4.78
N ASN A 101 14.84 19.42 -4.15
CA ASN A 101 15.58 20.27 -3.20
C ASN A 101 14.74 20.81 -2.04
N LEU A 102 13.69 20.09 -1.65
CA LEU A 102 12.91 20.38 -0.45
C LEU A 102 13.34 19.46 0.68
N SER A 103 13.21 19.96 1.91
CA SER A 103 13.42 19.21 3.14
C SER A 103 12.09 18.99 3.86
N LEU A 104 11.96 17.84 4.50
CA LEU A 104 10.85 17.56 5.41
C LEU A 104 11.11 18.28 6.74
N ARG A 105 10.25 19.24 7.11
CA ARG A 105 10.34 19.97 8.37
C ARG A 105 9.64 19.23 9.51
N SER A 106 8.39 18.83 9.31
CA SER A 106 7.61 18.08 10.30
C SER A 106 6.45 17.31 9.67
N VAL A 107 5.88 16.41 10.47
CA VAL A 107 4.70 15.62 10.10
C VAL A 107 3.75 15.58 11.29
N ASP A 108 2.51 16.03 11.09
CA ASP A 108 1.49 16.10 12.14
C ASP A 108 0.24 15.31 11.76
N ARG A 109 -0.33 14.55 12.71
CA ARG A 109 -1.65 13.91 12.51
C ARG A 109 -2.74 14.95 12.68
N GLN A 110 -3.65 15.06 11.71
CA GLN A 110 -4.59 16.18 11.63
C GLN A 110 -6.06 15.83 11.89
N ASP A 111 -6.41 14.58 12.13
CA ASP A 111 -7.80 14.21 12.46
C ASP A 111 -7.91 13.30 13.70
N GLU A 112 -9.06 13.39 14.36
CA GLU A 112 -9.40 12.61 15.56
C GLU A 112 -9.36 11.09 15.30
N LYS A 113 -9.51 10.69 14.03
CA LYS A 113 -9.45 9.30 13.59
C LYS A 113 -8.04 8.82 13.23
N GLY A 114 -7.10 9.73 13.01
CA GLY A 114 -5.74 9.43 12.55
C GLY A 114 -5.65 9.00 11.09
N ASP A 115 -6.65 9.32 10.25
CA ASP A 115 -6.76 8.99 8.83
C ASP A 115 -6.06 10.03 7.92
N SER A 116 -5.68 11.20 8.46
CA SER A 116 -5.07 12.29 7.70
C SER A 116 -3.77 12.78 8.34
N VAL A 117 -2.79 13.11 7.51
CA VAL A 117 -1.49 13.61 7.93
C VAL A 117 -1.12 14.91 7.19
N LEU A 118 -0.68 15.91 7.94
CA LEU A 118 -0.06 17.12 7.40
C LEU A 118 1.44 16.92 7.29
N VAL A 119 1.97 17.12 6.09
CA VAL A 119 3.40 17.12 5.82
C VAL A 119 3.86 18.55 5.61
N ILE A 120 4.79 19.03 6.45
CA ILE A 120 5.36 20.37 6.32
C ILE A 120 6.72 20.24 5.63
N LEU A 121 6.83 20.85 4.46
CA LEU A 121 8.06 20.91 3.66
C LEU A 121 8.65 22.31 3.73
N GLU A 122 9.97 22.40 3.63
CA GLU A 122 10.69 23.67 3.51
C GLU A 122 11.70 23.61 2.36
N GLY A 123 11.93 24.75 1.70
CA GLY A 123 12.93 24.83 0.63
C GLY A 123 12.98 26.21 0.01
N SER A 124 14.06 26.49 -0.72
CA SER A 124 14.22 27.74 -1.48
C SER A 124 13.36 27.75 -2.75
N ASP A 125 13.13 26.59 -3.34
CA ASP A 125 12.41 26.44 -4.60
C ASP A 125 10.90 26.24 -4.33
N THR A 126 10.05 26.96 -5.06
CA THR A 126 8.60 26.73 -5.03
C THR A 126 8.26 25.43 -5.77
N PRO A 127 7.59 24.46 -5.13
CA PRO A 127 7.29 23.20 -5.76
C PRO A 127 6.01 23.27 -6.60
N SER A 128 6.16 23.62 -7.88
CA SER A 128 5.04 23.92 -8.78
C SER A 128 4.07 22.76 -9.03
N ASP A 129 4.51 21.51 -8.88
CA ASP A 129 3.72 20.30 -9.13
C ASP A 129 3.36 19.53 -7.85
N LEU A 130 3.66 20.07 -6.65
CA LEU A 130 3.40 19.36 -5.39
C LEU A 130 1.91 19.14 -5.16
N GLU A 131 1.06 20.09 -5.52
CA GLU A 131 -0.39 19.95 -5.42
C GLU A 131 -0.88 18.76 -6.25
N ASP A 132 -0.55 18.75 -7.54
CA ASP A 132 -0.88 17.66 -8.47
C ASP A 132 -0.32 16.31 -7.98
N TYR A 133 0.89 16.32 -7.42
CA TYR A 133 1.53 15.12 -6.89
C TYR A 133 0.78 14.58 -5.66
N VAL A 134 0.39 15.45 -4.73
CA VAL A 134 -0.38 15.07 -3.53
C VAL A 134 -1.78 14.60 -3.91
N ASP A 135 -2.43 15.27 -4.85
CA ASP A 135 -3.74 14.87 -5.37
C ASP A 135 -3.69 13.51 -6.07
N MET A 136 -2.64 13.25 -6.84
CA MET A 136 -2.39 11.93 -7.42
C MET A 136 -2.22 10.86 -6.33
N ILE A 137 -1.47 11.14 -5.25
CA ILE A 137 -1.32 10.20 -4.12
C ILE A 137 -2.69 9.92 -3.47
N ASN A 138 -3.47 10.95 -3.21
CA ASN A 138 -4.76 10.85 -2.53
C ASN A 138 -5.84 10.19 -3.40
N SER A 139 -5.73 10.31 -4.72
CA SER A 139 -6.66 9.75 -5.70
C SER A 139 -6.29 8.34 -6.18
N ASP A 140 -5.23 7.75 -5.63
CA ASP A 140 -4.80 6.40 -5.97
C ASP A 140 -5.97 5.42 -5.83
N LYS A 141 -6.25 4.65 -6.89
CA LYS A 141 -7.35 3.66 -6.91
C LYS A 141 -7.24 2.67 -5.75
N GLN A 142 -6.02 2.46 -5.28
CA GLN A 142 -5.73 1.77 -4.05
C GLN A 142 -5.46 2.79 -2.96
N LYS A 143 -6.54 3.39 -2.43
CA LYS A 143 -6.52 4.49 -1.46
C LYS A 143 -5.33 4.38 -0.49
N PRO A 144 -4.56 5.46 -0.28
CA PRO A 144 -3.44 5.43 0.65
C PRO A 144 -3.94 5.13 2.06
N PHE A 145 -3.05 4.58 2.91
CA PHE A 145 -3.37 4.31 4.32
C PHE A 145 -3.73 5.58 5.09
N LEU A 146 -3.21 6.73 4.65
CA LEU A 146 -3.49 8.06 5.18
C LEU A 146 -3.76 9.00 4.01
N LYS A 147 -4.67 9.95 4.19
CA LYS A 147 -4.76 11.11 3.30
C LYS A 147 -3.63 12.07 3.62
N ALA A 148 -2.93 12.56 2.60
CA ALA A 148 -1.92 13.59 2.77
C ALA A 148 -2.52 14.99 2.59
N LEU A 149 -2.16 15.88 3.50
CA LEU A 149 -2.21 17.33 3.34
C LEU A 149 -0.77 17.83 3.31
N TYR A 150 -0.53 19.00 2.73
CA TYR A 150 0.80 19.58 2.68
C TYR A 150 0.79 21.07 3.00
N VAL A 151 1.90 21.54 3.56
CA VAL A 151 2.26 22.95 3.64
C VAL A 151 3.70 23.07 3.16
N TRP A 152 3.96 23.99 2.24
CA TRP A 152 5.32 24.37 1.86
C TRP A 152 5.66 25.72 2.48
N VAL A 153 6.83 25.79 3.11
CA VAL A 153 7.37 26.99 3.74
C VAL A 153 8.63 27.40 2.97
N PRO A 154 8.65 28.58 2.32
CA PRO A 154 9.88 29.06 1.72
C PRO A 154 10.94 29.28 2.81
N LEU A 155 12.17 28.86 2.55
CA LEU A 155 13.30 29.27 3.38
C LEU A 155 13.49 30.78 3.20
N GLY A 156 13.24 31.54 4.28
CA GLY A 156 13.54 32.96 4.30
C GLY A 156 15.05 33.19 4.17
N ASN A 157 15.44 34.23 3.44
CA ASN A 157 16.80 34.78 3.54
C ASN A 157 17.02 35.42 4.90
#